data_AF-A0A1M6UJP7-F1
#
_entry.id   AF-A0A1M6UJP7-F1
#
_cell.length_a   1.000
_cell.length_b   1.000
_cell.length_c   1.000
_cell.angle_alpha   90.00
_cell.angle_beta   90.00
_cell.angle_gamma   90.00
#
_symmetry.space_group_name_H-M   'P 1'
#
loop_
_entity.id
_entity.type
_entity.pdbx_description
1 polymer ?
#
loop_
_entity_poly.entity_id
_entity_poly.type
_entity_poly.pdbx_seq_one_letter_code
_entity_poly.pdbx_strand_id
1 'polypeptide(L)'
;MKKFRKRVRIQNATAFKLEYFEGKADLKEKEFKTYKSMEQFHSRQTKFMYLALHRYAFVDGKWHRFIKVTDPFIFQAELDSISKQLNENFEVENLQSFKSEENQLQIIIENDN
;
A
#
# COMPACT_ATOMS: atom_id res chain seq x y z
N MET A 1 -27.90 -6.10 18.00
CA MET A 1 -28.09 -5.65 16.59
C MET A 1 -26.77 -5.09 16.06
N LYS A 2 -26.26 -5.60 14.93
CA LYS A 2 -25.14 -4.94 14.22
C LYS A 2 -25.62 -3.55 13.77
N LYS A 3 -24.94 -2.50 14.22
CA LYS A 3 -25.26 -1.12 13.79
C LYS A 3 -24.87 -0.98 12.30
N PHE A 4 -25.83 -0.67 11.44
CA PHE A 4 -25.54 -0.36 10.05
C PHE A 4 -24.64 0.87 9.98
N ARG A 5 -23.47 0.75 9.35
CA ARG A 5 -22.56 1.88 9.15
C ARG A 5 -23.03 2.70 7.95
N LYS A 6 -23.06 4.03 8.10
CA LYS A 6 -23.38 4.96 7.02
C LYS A 6 -22.33 4.81 5.91
N ARG A 7 -22.76 4.70 4.66
CA ARG A 7 -21.86 4.69 3.50
C ARG A 7 -21.13 6.03 3.39
N VAL A 8 -19.81 6.02 3.32
CA VAL A 8 -18.99 7.21 3.05
C VAL A 8 -19.04 7.51 1.56
N ARG A 9 -19.37 8.75 1.20
CA ARG A 9 -19.42 9.20 -0.20
C ARG A 9 -18.11 9.88 -0.56
N ILE A 10 -17.20 9.14 -1.19
CA ILE A 10 -15.87 9.65 -1.57
C ILE A 10 -15.97 10.83 -2.56
N GLN A 11 -17.08 10.98 -3.30
CA GLN A 11 -17.29 12.16 -4.16
C GLN A 11 -17.26 13.48 -3.37
N ASN A 12 -17.56 13.45 -2.07
CA ASN A 12 -17.55 14.63 -1.21
C ASN A 12 -16.16 14.90 -0.60
N ALA A 13 -15.13 14.14 -1.00
CA ALA A 13 -13.81 14.30 -0.42
C ALA A 13 -13.17 15.62 -0.85
N THR A 14 -12.65 16.35 0.12
CA THR A 14 -11.97 17.64 -0.11
C THR A 14 -10.46 17.50 -0.20
N ALA A 15 -9.92 16.36 0.23
CA ALA A 15 -8.51 16.00 0.08
C ALA A 15 -8.34 14.48 -0.03
N PHE A 16 -7.19 14.07 -0.54
CA PHE A 16 -6.79 12.68 -0.70
C PHE A 16 -5.36 12.50 -0.16
N LYS A 17 -5.06 11.34 0.42
CA LYS A 17 -3.73 11.02 0.95
C LYS A 17 -3.29 9.65 0.46
N LEU A 18 -2.01 9.51 0.13
CA LEU A 18 -1.38 8.24 -0.23
C LEU A 18 -0.23 7.96 0.74
N GLU A 19 -0.28 6.81 1.40
CA GLU A 19 0.80 6.23 2.19
C GLU A 19 1.55 5.21 1.35
N TYR A 20 2.88 5.32 1.32
CA TYR A 20 3.74 4.48 0.49
C TYR A 20 5.14 4.35 1.09
N PHE A 21 5.82 3.25 0.79
CA PHE A 21 7.26 3.12 1.01
C PHE A 21 8.04 3.60 -0.20
N GLU A 22 9.19 4.19 0.06
CA GLU A 22 10.17 4.54 -0.96
C GLU A 22 11.58 4.15 -0.48
N GLY A 23 12.17 3.10 -1.07
CA GLY A 23 13.50 2.64 -0.69
C GLY A 23 13.49 1.62 0.47
N LYS A 24 14.47 1.70 1.37
CA LYS A 24 14.70 0.72 2.46
C LYS A 24 13.79 0.90 3.68
N ALA A 25 12.48 1.09 3.46
CA ALA A 25 11.42 1.15 4.48
C ALA A 25 11.08 2.53 5.10
N ASP A 26 11.43 3.65 4.45
CA ASP A 26 10.89 4.95 4.89
C ASP A 26 9.42 5.08 4.49
N LEU A 27 8.52 5.07 5.48
CA LEU A 27 7.11 5.34 5.28
C LEU A 27 6.93 6.82 4.94
N LYS A 28 6.34 7.09 3.78
CA LYS A 28 6.03 8.43 3.30
C LYS A 28 4.54 8.60 3.12
N GLU A 29 4.09 9.82 3.37
CA GLU A 29 2.72 10.23 3.13
C GLU A 29 2.71 11.44 2.20
N LYS A 30 1.74 11.48 1.30
CA LYS A 30 1.53 12.65 0.44
C LYS A 30 0.06 12.96 0.30
N GLU A 31 -0.27 14.23 0.52
CA GLU A 31 -1.62 14.75 0.35
C GLU A 31 -1.82 15.40 -1.01
N PHE A 32 -3.05 15.36 -1.49
CA PHE A 32 -3.48 15.80 -2.80
C PHE A 32 -4.85 16.47 -2.70
N LYS A 33 -5.06 17.53 -3.48
CA LYS A 33 -6.38 18.19 -3.57
C LYS A 33 -7.42 17.35 -4.31
N THR A 34 -6.99 16.44 -5.19
CA THR A 34 -7.90 15.63 -6.01
C THR A 34 -7.46 14.18 -6.09
N TYR A 35 -8.42 13.29 -6.30
CA TYR A 35 -8.15 11.87 -6.55
C TYR A 35 -7.31 11.68 -7.82
N LYS A 36 -7.61 12.44 -8.88
CA LYS A 36 -6.90 12.37 -10.16
C LYS A 36 -5.42 12.67 -10.01
N SER A 37 -5.05 13.70 -9.26
CA SER A 37 -3.64 14.04 -9.04
C SER A 37 -2.91 12.98 -8.20
N MET A 38 -3.60 12.36 -7.24
CA MET A 38 -3.04 11.22 -6.49
C MET A 38 -2.78 10.02 -7.40
N GLU A 39 -3.74 9.65 -8.25
CA GLU A 39 -3.58 8.54 -9.21
C GLU A 39 -2.46 8.81 -10.21
N GLN A 40 -2.35 10.03 -10.73
CA GLN A 40 -1.25 10.42 -11.63
C GLN A 40 0.12 10.37 -10.93
N PHE A 41 0.19 10.76 -9.66
CA PHE A 41 1.42 10.61 -8.89
C PHE A 41 1.79 9.14 -8.75
N HIS A 42 0.83 8.31 -8.33
CA HIS A 42 1.01 6.88 -8.15
C HIS A 42 1.42 6.18 -9.46
N SER A 43 0.76 6.49 -10.57
CA SER A 43 1.05 5.87 -11.88
C SER A 43 2.42 6.26 -12.45
N ARG A 44 3.01 7.37 -12.01
CA ARG A 44 4.35 7.82 -12.42
C ARG A 44 5.47 7.20 -11.60
N GLN A 45 5.16 6.45 -10.55
CA GLN A 45 6.19 5.80 -9.73
C GLN A 45 6.74 4.61 -10.50
N THR A 46 7.99 4.75 -10.93
CA THR A 46 8.74 3.72 -11.66
C THR A 46 9.85 3.09 -10.82
N LYS A 47 10.05 3.57 -9.58
CA LYS A 47 11.09 3.06 -8.68
C LYS A 47 10.73 1.64 -8.25
N PHE A 48 11.67 0.71 -8.41
CA PHE A 48 11.48 -0.69 -8.00
C PHE A 48 11.08 -0.85 -6.52
N MET A 49 11.65 -0.01 -5.65
CA MET A 49 11.36 -0.03 -4.20
C MET A 49 10.17 0.88 -3.81
N TYR A 50 9.29 1.23 -4.74
CA TYR A 50 8.05 1.94 -4.42
C TYR A 50 6.94 0.94 -4.14
N LEU A 51 6.32 1.05 -2.95
CA LEU A 51 5.17 0.22 -2.57
C LEU A 51 4.06 1.11 -2.04
N ALA A 52 2.94 1.19 -2.75
CA ALA A 52 1.75 1.88 -2.26
C ALA A 52 1.02 1.02 -1.21
N LEU A 53 0.68 1.61 -0.07
CA LEU A 53 0.05 0.90 1.05
C LEU A 53 -1.43 1.26 1.17
N HIS A 54 -1.71 2.49 1.61
CA HIS A 54 -3.05 2.93 1.94
C HIS A 54 -3.40 4.22 1.21
N ARG A 55 -4.67 4.33 0.84
CA ARG A 55 -5.25 5.52 0.23
C ARG A 55 -6.35 6.04 1.14
N TYR A 56 -6.39 7.36 1.30
CA TYR A 56 -7.37 8.00 2.16
C TYR A 56 -8.10 9.10 1.42
N ALA A 57 -9.36 9.27 1.76
CA ALA A 57 -10.21 10.38 1.33
C ALA A 57 -10.65 11.15 2.57
N PHE A 58 -10.48 12.48 2.57
CA PHE A 58 -10.94 13.34 3.66
C PHE A 58 -12.38 13.75 3.40
N VAL A 59 -13.32 13.18 4.17
CA VAL A 59 -14.77 13.38 4.02
C VAL A 59 -15.35 13.69 5.39
N ASP A 60 -16.18 14.73 5.46
CA ASP A 60 -16.87 15.17 6.69
C ASP A 60 -15.91 15.37 7.89
N GLY A 61 -14.74 15.97 7.62
CA GLY A 61 -13.74 16.28 8.65
C GLY A 61 -12.90 15.08 9.11
N LYS A 62 -12.97 13.93 8.44
CA LYS A 62 -12.23 12.71 8.82
C LYS A 62 -11.58 12.04 7.62
N TRP A 63 -10.41 11.44 7.84
CA TRP A 63 -9.73 10.58 6.86
C TRP A 63 -10.36 9.18 6.87
N HIS A 64 -10.77 8.71 5.69
CA HIS A 64 -11.33 7.38 5.48
C HIS A 64 -10.46 6.61 4.52
N ARG A 65 -10.02 5.41 4.91
CA ARG A 65 -9.34 4.49 3.99
C ARG A 65 -10.28 4.05 2.88
N PHE A 66 -9.74 3.91 1.68
CA PHE A 66 -10.47 3.32 0.56
C PHE A 66 -9.55 2.53 -0.35
N ILE A 67 -10.13 1.58 -1.08
CA ILE A 67 -9.48 0.84 -2.16
C ILE A 67 -10.26 1.11 -3.44
N LYS A 68 -9.53 1.22 -4.54
CA LYS A 68 -10.12 1.24 -5.87
C LYS A 68 -10.36 -0.20 -6.30
N VAL A 69 -11.63 -0.57 -6.45
CA VAL A 69 -11.99 -1.82 -7.10
C VAL A 69 -12.04 -1.57 -8.61
N THR A 70 -11.35 -2.39 -9.39
CA THR A 70 -11.32 -2.30 -10.85
C THR A 70 -12.60 -2.84 -11.48
N ASP A 71 -13.14 -3.90 -10.91
CA ASP A 71 -14.23 -4.66 -11.49
C ASP A 71 -15.56 -4.42 -10.76
N PRO A 72 -16.67 -4.27 -11.50
CA PRO A 72 -18.00 -4.11 -10.90
C PRO A 72 -18.52 -5.40 -10.26
N PHE A 73 -17.94 -6.55 -10.61
CA PHE A 73 -18.26 -7.86 -10.06
C PHE A 73 -17.02 -8.37 -9.31
N ILE A 74 -17.22 -8.71 -8.04
CA ILE A 74 -16.17 -9.19 -7.15
C ILE A 74 -16.63 -10.52 -6.57
N PHE A 75 -15.78 -11.54 -6.67
CA PHE A 75 -16.02 -12.83 -6.02
C PHE A 75 -15.69 -12.76 -4.53
N GLN A 76 -16.26 -13.67 -3.73
CA GLN A 76 -16.07 -13.63 -2.28
C GLN A 76 -14.58 -13.67 -1.86
N ALA A 77 -13.77 -14.49 -2.51
CA ALA A 77 -12.33 -14.58 -2.23
C ALA A 77 -11.59 -13.25 -2.47
N GLU A 78 -11.96 -12.51 -3.52
CA GLU A 78 -11.40 -11.19 -3.82
C GLU A 78 -11.86 -10.16 -2.79
N LEU A 79 -13.12 -10.25 -2.35
CA LEU A 79 -13.68 -9.36 -1.33
C LEU A 79 -12.98 -9.55 0.03
N ASP A 80 -12.63 -10.78 0.38
CA ASP A 80 -11.86 -11.10 1.58
C ASP A 80 -10.44 -10.52 1.49
N SER A 81 -9.79 -10.66 0.33
CA SER A 81 -8.47 -10.06 0.06
C SER A 81 -8.50 -8.53 0.15
N ILE A 82 -9.49 -7.88 -0.48
CA ILE A 82 -9.68 -6.43 -0.43
C ILE A 82 -9.93 -5.98 1.02
N SER A 83 -10.76 -6.72 1.76
CA SER A 83 -11.07 -6.40 3.16
C SER A 83 -9.84 -6.53 4.05
N LYS A 84 -8.99 -7.53 3.79
CA LYS A 84 -7.71 -7.71 4.47
C LYS A 84 -6.78 -6.51 4.19
N GLN A 85 -6.55 -6.19 2.92
CA GLN A 85 -5.70 -5.06 2.48
C GLN A 85 -6.17 -3.70 3.03
N LEU A 86 -7.48 -3.48 3.15
CA LEU A 86 -8.03 -2.22 3.64
C LEU A 86 -7.78 -2.01 5.15
N ASN A 87 -7.83 -3.08 5.92
CA ASN A 87 -7.84 -3.03 7.39
C ASN A 87 -6.48 -3.33 8.03
N GLU A 88 -5.63 -4.10 7.37
CA GLU A 88 -4.29 -4.40 7.88
C GLU A 88 -3.40 -3.15 7.87
N ASN A 89 -2.68 -2.91 8.95
CA ASN A 89 -1.55 -1.98 8.95
C ASN A 89 -0.32 -2.80 8.55
N PHE A 90 0.35 -2.41 7.48
CA PHE A 90 1.56 -3.11 7.04
C PHE A 90 2.72 -2.82 8.01
N GLU A 91 3.00 -3.76 8.90
CA GLU A 91 4.27 -3.80 9.65
C GLU A 91 5.33 -4.42 8.74
N VAL A 92 6.19 -3.56 8.19
CA VAL A 92 7.30 -4.01 7.34
C VAL A 92 8.51 -4.27 8.23
N GLU A 93 8.52 -5.42 8.91
CA GLU A 93 9.79 -5.98 9.38
C GLU A 93 10.56 -6.47 8.15
N ASN A 94 11.48 -5.63 7.65
CA ASN A 94 12.49 -5.95 6.63
C ASN A 94 11.99 -6.65 5.35
N LEU A 95 11.49 -5.89 4.37
CA LEU A 95 11.31 -6.34 2.98
C LEU A 95 12.61 -6.87 2.31
N GLN A 96 13.78 -6.66 2.94
CA GLN A 96 15.10 -7.09 2.45
C GLN A 96 15.81 -8.13 3.35
N SER A 97 15.13 -8.78 4.31
CA SER A 97 15.79 -9.77 5.19
C SER A 97 16.14 -11.10 4.53
N PHE A 98 15.88 -11.27 3.22
CA PHE A 98 16.50 -12.36 2.47
C PHE A 98 18.01 -12.12 2.46
N LYS A 99 18.73 -12.85 3.34
CA LYS A 99 20.18 -13.02 3.23
C LYS A 99 20.45 -13.39 1.78
N SER A 100 21.14 -12.52 1.04
CA SER A 100 21.62 -12.87 -0.29
C SER A 100 22.40 -14.18 -0.16
N GLU A 101 21.95 -15.23 -0.86
CA GLU A 101 22.66 -16.52 -0.92
C GLU A 101 24.05 -16.36 -1.57
N GLU A 102 24.36 -15.20 -2.17
CA GLU A 102 25.67 -14.89 -2.75
C GLU A 102 26.84 -14.96 -1.76
N ASN A 103 26.58 -14.81 -0.45
CA ASN A 103 27.65 -14.92 0.56
C ASN A 103 28.08 -16.37 0.88
N GLN A 104 27.40 -17.40 0.34
CA GLN A 104 27.79 -18.79 0.60
C GLN A 104 28.84 -19.32 -0.37
N LEU A 105 29.02 -18.70 -1.54
CA LEU A 105 29.98 -19.17 -2.56
C LEU A 105 31.42 -18.70 -2.33
N GLN A 106 31.65 -17.74 -1.43
CA GLN A 106 32.99 -17.18 -1.21
C GLN A 106 33.85 -17.96 -0.19
N ILE A 107 33.27 -18.92 0.53
CA ILE A 107 33.98 -19.63 1.62
C ILE A 107 34.58 -20.99 1.15
N ILE A 108 34.32 -21.44 -0.09
CA ILE A 108 34.72 -22.80 -0.52
C ILE A 108 36.08 -22.86 -1.26
N ILE A 109 36.77 -21.75 -1.56
CA ILE A 109 37.99 -21.80 -2.42
C ILE A 109 39.33 -21.79 -1.66
N GLU A 110 39.37 -21.59 -0.35
CA GLU A 110 40.64 -21.70 0.41
C GLU A 110 40.64 -22.94 1.29
N ASN A 111 41.11 -24.06 0.72
CA ASN A 111 42.05 -25.02 1.32
C ASN A 111 41.93 -26.37 0.60
N ASP A 112 42.63 -26.52 -0.52
CA ASP A 112 43.17 -27.82 -0.93
C ASP A 112 44.66 -27.63 -1.24
N ASN A 113 45.45 -28.56 -0.70
CA ASN A 113 46.90 -28.57 -0.45
C ASN A 113 47.84 -28.07 -1.57
#